data_AF-A0A894KFT0-F1
#
_entry.id   AF-A0A894KFT0-F1
#
_cell.length_a   1.000
_cell.length_b   1.000
_cell.length_c   1.000
_cell.angle_alpha   90.00
_cell.angle_beta   90.00
_cell.angle_gamma   90.00
#
_symmetry.space_group_name_H-M   'P 1'
#
loop_
_entity.id
_entity.type
_entity.pdbx_description
1 polymer ?
#
loop_
_entity_poly.entity_id
_entity_poly.type
_entity_poly.pdbx_seq_one_letter_code
_entity_poly.pdbx_strand_id
1 'polypeptide(L)'
;MKPLVLMRGGGDIASGAVYRLRRAGYPVVISEIAIPTMIRREVCYGNAVHRGEMILERFVARHVSLNEVKDTLAQEIIPVVTSSYEELLDTLKPEIVVDAILSKKNLGTKRDDADLVIGVGPGFTAGEDVDVVIETMT
;
A
#
# COMPACT_ATOMS: atom_id res chain seq x y z
N MET A 1 7.33 18.74 -0.49
CA MET A 1 6.48 17.70 -1.11
C MET A 1 5.99 16.78 0.00
N LYS A 2 4.80 16.19 -0.10
CA LYS A 2 4.38 15.19 0.90
C LYS A 2 5.21 13.90 0.72
N PRO A 3 5.55 13.17 1.80
CA PRO A 3 6.26 11.91 1.71
C PRO A 3 5.50 10.86 0.89
N LEU A 4 6.21 10.03 0.14
CA LEU A 4 5.70 8.87 -0.57
C LEU A 4 5.37 7.74 0.40
N VAL A 5 4.16 7.22 0.27
CA VAL A 5 3.68 6.07 1.03
C VAL A 5 3.66 4.83 0.14
N LEU A 6 4.39 3.79 0.52
CA LEU A 6 4.23 2.45 -0.03
C LEU A 6 3.24 1.67 0.84
N MET A 7 2.05 1.41 0.28
CA MET A 7 1.01 0.61 0.92
C MET A 7 1.18 -0.85 0.50
N ARG A 8 1.56 -1.72 1.44
CA ARG A 8 1.58 -3.17 1.26
C ARG A 8 0.17 -3.71 1.44
N GLY A 9 -0.38 -4.28 0.37
CA GLY A 9 -1.75 -4.77 0.28
C GLY A 9 -2.74 -3.71 -0.21
N GLY A 10 -3.66 -4.11 -1.07
CA GLY A 10 -4.70 -3.26 -1.66
C GLY A 10 -6.13 -3.66 -1.28
N GLY A 11 -6.29 -4.36 -0.15
CA GLY A 11 -7.58 -4.81 0.40
C GLY A 11 -8.50 -3.66 0.86
N ASP A 12 -9.62 -3.98 1.49
CA ASP A 12 -10.67 -3.02 1.85
C ASP A 12 -10.21 -2.03 2.94
N ILE A 13 -9.55 -2.53 3.99
CA ILE A 13 -8.96 -1.69 5.05
C ILE A 13 -7.85 -0.80 4.49
N ALA A 14 -6.93 -1.38 3.71
CA ALA A 14 -5.87 -0.63 3.04
C ALA A 14 -6.44 0.47 2.14
N SER A 15 -7.46 0.15 1.35
CA SER A 15 -8.08 1.11 0.42
C SER A 15 -8.75 2.29 1.12
N GLY A 16 -9.37 2.06 2.29
CA GLY A 16 -9.86 3.15 3.13
C GLY A 16 -8.74 4.09 3.59
N ALA A 17 -7.60 3.55 4.01
CA ALA A 17 -6.43 4.34 4.39
C ALA A 17 -5.83 5.09 3.19
N VAL A 18 -5.64 4.42 2.05
CA VAL A 18 -5.19 5.02 0.78
C VAL A 18 -6.08 6.20 0.40
N TYR A 19 -7.40 6.04 0.45
CA TYR A 19 -8.34 7.12 0.14
C TYR A 19 -8.11 8.36 1.01
N ARG A 20 -7.90 8.18 2.32
CA ARG A 20 -7.66 9.29 3.27
C ARG A 20 -6.30 9.94 3.04
N LEU A 21 -5.26 9.15 2.79
CA LEU A 21 -3.92 9.65 2.45
C LEU A 21 -3.91 10.46 1.16
N ARG A 22 -4.53 9.94 0.09
CA ARG A 22 -4.68 10.65 -1.20
C ARG A 22 -5.48 11.94 -1.04
N ARG A 23 -6.57 11.91 -0.27
CA ARG A 23 -7.34 13.13 0.06
C ARG A 23 -6.49 14.18 0.80
N ALA A 24 -5.54 13.74 1.63
CA ALA A 24 -4.62 14.62 2.35
C ALA A 24 -3.39 15.05 1.51
N GLY A 25 -3.33 14.67 0.24
CA GLY A 25 -2.28 15.07 -0.70
C GLY A 25 -1.02 14.21 -0.67
N TYR A 26 -1.03 13.05 0.01
CA TYR A 26 0.11 12.14 -0.04
C TYR A 26 0.13 11.39 -1.37
N PRO A 27 1.29 11.25 -2.04
CA PRO A 27 1.46 10.26 -3.08
C PRO A 27 1.48 8.85 -2.46
N VAL A 28 0.77 7.91 -3.07
CA VAL A 28 0.62 6.55 -2.54
C VAL A 28 0.81 5.56 -3.68
N VAL A 29 1.64 4.54 -3.46
CA VAL A 29 1.82 3.37 -4.34
C VAL A 29 1.30 2.15 -3.60
N ILE A 30 0.53 1.30 -4.27
CA ILE A 30 0.04 0.04 -3.70
C ILE A 30 0.92 -1.10 -4.23
N SER A 31 1.54 -1.84 -3.32
CA SER A 31 2.16 -3.14 -3.58
C SER A 31 1.11 -4.22 -3.41
N GLU A 32 0.89 -5.03 -4.43
CA GLU A 32 -0.11 -6.10 -4.41
C GLU A 32 0.43 -7.36 -5.09
N ILE A 33 -0.06 -8.54 -4.72
CA ILE A 33 0.32 -9.79 -5.39
C ILE A 33 -0.40 -9.94 -6.74
N ALA A 34 0.19 -10.70 -7.66
CA ALA A 34 -0.35 -10.90 -9.01
C ALA A 34 -1.76 -11.51 -9.05
N ILE A 35 -2.13 -12.28 -8.02
CA ILE A 35 -3.48 -12.85 -7.85
C ILE A 35 -4.00 -12.43 -6.47
N PRO A 36 -4.62 -11.23 -6.36
CA PRO A 36 -5.04 -10.72 -5.07
C PRO A 36 -6.15 -11.57 -4.42
N THR A 37 -6.07 -11.75 -3.11
CA THR A 37 -6.96 -12.64 -2.33
C THR A 37 -8.14 -11.92 -1.67
N MET A 38 -8.31 -10.62 -1.95
CA MET A 38 -9.37 -9.81 -1.36
C MET A 38 -10.77 -10.36 -1.65
N ILE A 39 -11.60 -10.44 -0.61
CA ILE A 39 -12.98 -10.94 -0.69
C ILE A 39 -13.90 -9.84 -1.23
N ARG A 40 -13.81 -8.62 -0.69
CA ARG A 40 -14.68 -7.48 -1.04
C ARG A 40 -14.09 -6.64 -2.18
N ARG A 41 -13.90 -7.26 -3.35
CA ARG A 41 -13.16 -6.70 -4.49
C ARG A 41 -13.65 -5.32 -4.99
N GLU A 42 -14.96 -5.06 -4.94
CA GLU A 42 -15.54 -3.80 -5.44
C GLU A 42 -15.21 -2.56 -4.59
N VAL A 43 -14.61 -2.74 -3.41
CA VAL A 43 -14.17 -1.63 -2.54
C VAL A 43 -12.65 -1.60 -2.35
N CYS A 44 -11.91 -2.31 -3.19
CA CYS A 44 -10.47 -2.49 -3.07
C CYS A 44 -9.72 -1.91 -4.27
N TYR A 45 -8.86 -0.92 -4.06
CA TYR A 45 -7.97 -0.40 -5.12
C TYR A 45 -7.05 -1.49 -5.69
N GLY A 46 -6.64 -2.49 -4.88
CA GLY A 46 -5.84 -3.63 -5.34
C GLY A 46 -6.51 -4.46 -6.43
N ASN A 47 -7.84 -4.37 -6.60
CA ASN A 47 -8.57 -5.04 -7.67
C ASN A 47 -8.19 -4.51 -9.07
N ALA A 48 -7.48 -3.37 -9.16
CA ALA A 48 -6.88 -2.90 -10.40
C ALA A 48 -5.92 -3.93 -11.02
N VAL A 49 -5.28 -4.81 -10.23
CA VAL A 49 -4.46 -5.91 -10.76
C VAL A 49 -5.26 -6.79 -11.72
N HIS A 50 -6.53 -7.06 -11.40
CA HIS A 50 -7.41 -7.89 -12.23
C HIS A 50 -8.13 -7.08 -13.32
N ARG A 51 -8.56 -5.85 -13.00
CA ARG A 51 -9.39 -5.02 -13.88
C ARG A 51 -8.60 -4.06 -14.78
N GLY A 52 -7.30 -3.94 -14.58
CA GLY A 52 -6.45 -2.87 -15.14
C GLY A 52 -6.62 -1.55 -14.39
N GLU A 53 -7.85 -1.16 -14.07
CA GLU A 53 -8.17 0.06 -13.34
C GLU A 53 -9.30 -0.17 -12.32
N MET A 54 -9.26 0.56 -11.21
CA MET A 54 -10.30 0.62 -10.20
C MET A 54 -10.58 2.06 -9.81
N ILE A 55 -11.85 2.43 -9.74
CA ILE A 55 -12.29 3.78 -9.36
C ILE A 55 -13.11 3.65 -8.09
N LEU A 56 -12.68 4.32 -7.02
CA LEU A 56 -13.46 4.46 -5.80
C LEU A 56 -13.66 5.94 -5.54
N GLU A 57 -14.92 6.37 -5.59
CA GLU A 57 -15.33 7.76 -5.49
C GLU A 57 -14.62 8.63 -6.54
N ARG A 58 -13.68 9.48 -6.11
CA ARG A 58 -12.94 10.42 -6.98
C ARG A 58 -11.55 9.96 -7.39
N PHE A 59 -11.04 8.88 -6.80
CA PHE A 59 -9.65 8.45 -7.06
C PHE A 59 -9.62 7.20 -7.92
N VAL A 60 -8.72 7.24 -8.88
CA VAL A 60 -8.43 6.16 -9.82
C VAL A 60 -7.18 5.45 -9.34
N ALA A 61 -7.21 4.12 -9.33
CA ALA A 61 -6.05 3.26 -9.15
C ALA A 61 -5.84 2.43 -10.41
N ARG A 62 -4.59 2.32 -10.88
CA ARG A 62 -4.24 1.62 -12.12
C ARG A 62 -3.12 0.63 -11.89
N HIS A 63 -3.27 -0.57 -12.42
CA HIS A 63 -2.18 -1.54 -12.45
C HIS A 63 -1.18 -1.13 -13.53
N VAL A 64 0.07 -0.91 -13.12
CA VAL A 64 1.15 -0.40 -13.97
C VAL A 64 2.45 -1.12 -13.64
N SER A 65 3.41 -1.10 -14.57
CA SER A 65 4.75 -1.59 -14.25
C SER A 65 5.54 -0.58 -13.40
N LEU A 66 6.58 -1.06 -12.72
CA LEU A 66 7.35 -0.26 -11.77
C LEU A 66 7.95 1.02 -12.39
N ASN A 67 8.36 0.97 -13.66
CA ASN A 67 8.89 2.12 -14.40
C ASN A 67 7.84 3.21 -14.68
N GLU A 68 6.54 2.89 -14.68
CA GLU A 68 5.44 3.83 -14.96
C GLU A 68 4.92 4.52 -13.69
N VAL A 69 5.40 4.13 -12.51
CA VAL A 69 4.92 4.62 -11.21
C VAL A 69 5.01 6.15 -11.10
N LYS A 70 6.15 6.73 -11.50
CA LYS A 70 6.37 8.19 -11.40
C LYS A 70 5.40 8.96 -12.28
N ASP A 71 5.20 8.52 -13.52
CA ASP A 71 4.29 9.16 -14.48
C ASP A 71 2.83 9.01 -14.04
N THR A 72 2.47 7.85 -13.48
CA THR A 72 1.13 7.58 -12.94
C THR A 72 0.82 8.49 -11.75
N LEU A 73 1.76 8.68 -10.82
CA LEU A 73 1.61 9.60 -9.70
C LEU A 73 1.48 11.06 -10.17
N ALA A 74 2.22 11.46 -11.20
CA ALA A 74 2.14 12.80 -11.79
C ALA A 74 0.76 13.09 -12.43
N GLN A 75 0.04 12.05 -12.85
CA GLN A 75 -1.35 12.12 -13.32
C GLN A 75 -2.38 12.09 -12.18
N GLU A 76 -1.93 12.13 -10.92
CA GLU A 76 -2.74 11.98 -9.71
C GLU A 76 -3.47 10.63 -9.55
N ILE A 77 -3.05 9.63 -10.34
CA ILE A 77 -3.57 8.26 -10.30
C ILE A 77 -2.76 7.45 -9.28
N ILE A 78 -3.40 6.50 -8.60
CA ILE A 78 -2.78 5.60 -7.62
C ILE A 78 -2.18 4.40 -8.38
N PRO A 79 -0.85 4.28 -8.52
CA PRO A 79 -0.25 3.09 -9.12
C PRO A 79 -0.42 1.88 -8.19
N VAL A 80 -0.82 0.76 -8.79
CA VAL A 80 -0.83 -0.57 -8.19
C VAL A 80 0.21 -1.40 -8.92
N VAL A 81 1.13 -2.04 -8.20
CA VAL A 81 2.30 -2.71 -8.78
C VAL A 81 2.44 -4.11 -8.19
N THR A 82 2.83 -5.06 -9.04
CA THR A 82 2.97 -6.48 -8.71
C THR A 82 4.43 -6.98 -8.63
N SER A 83 5.39 -6.07 -8.70
CA SER A 83 6.82 -6.30 -8.40
C SER A 83 7.03 -6.82 -6.98
N SER A 84 8.19 -7.43 -6.74
CA SER A 84 8.53 -7.88 -5.38
C SER A 84 8.64 -6.69 -4.43
N TYR A 85 8.44 -6.95 -3.15
CA TYR A 85 8.48 -5.90 -2.14
C TYR A 85 9.87 -5.27 -2.05
N GLU A 86 10.91 -6.08 -2.12
CA GLU A 86 12.31 -5.65 -2.08
C GLU A 86 12.63 -4.76 -3.28
N GLU A 87 12.16 -5.11 -4.48
CA GLU A 87 12.35 -4.31 -5.69
C GLU A 87 11.67 -2.94 -5.57
N LEU A 88 10.47 -2.90 -4.97
CA LEU A 88 9.74 -1.67 -4.70
C LEU A 88 10.47 -0.78 -3.70
N LEU A 89 11.01 -1.33 -2.62
CA LEU A 89 11.80 -0.58 -1.65
C LEU A 89 13.06 0.01 -2.29
N ASP A 90 13.83 -0.81 -3.01
CA ASP A 90 15.09 -0.38 -3.64
C ASP A 90 14.88 0.72 -4.69
N THR A 91 13.80 0.60 -5.47
CA THR A 91 13.51 1.50 -6.59
C THR A 91 12.80 2.78 -6.15
N LEU A 92 11.78 2.66 -5.30
CA LEU A 92 10.92 3.79 -4.91
C LEU A 92 11.48 4.56 -3.71
N LYS A 93 12.24 3.89 -2.83
CA LYS A 93 12.78 4.46 -1.59
C LYS A 93 11.73 5.28 -0.83
N PRO A 94 10.58 4.67 -0.47
CA PRO A 94 9.50 5.39 0.17
C PRO A 94 9.94 5.91 1.55
N GLU A 95 9.50 7.11 1.93
CA GLU A 95 9.72 7.60 3.29
C GLU A 95 8.77 6.93 4.30
N ILE A 96 7.65 6.37 3.83
CA ILE A 96 6.66 5.70 4.69
C ILE A 96 6.28 4.35 4.08
N VAL A 97 6.33 3.30 4.88
CA VAL A 97 5.74 1.98 4.58
C VAL A 97 4.55 1.75 5.48
N VAL A 98 3.44 1.30 4.89
CA VAL A 98 2.27 0.82 5.64
C VAL A 98 1.98 -0.60 5.22
N ASP A 99 2.16 -1.57 6.11
CA ASP A 99 1.73 -2.95 5.89
C ASP A 99 0.29 -3.14 6.35
N ALA A 100 -0.62 -3.27 5.39
CA ALA A 100 -2.04 -3.50 5.60
C ALA A 100 -2.51 -4.81 4.94
N ILE A 101 -1.63 -5.81 4.83
CA ILE A 101 -1.96 -7.13 4.28
C ILE A 101 -2.90 -7.90 5.22
N LEU A 102 -2.85 -7.63 6.54
CA LEU A 102 -3.67 -8.30 7.58
C LEU A 102 -3.46 -9.82 7.64
N SER A 103 -2.23 -10.29 7.46
CA SER A 103 -1.93 -11.73 7.44
C SER A 103 -1.93 -12.40 8.82
N LYS A 104 -2.12 -11.62 9.90
CA LYS A 104 -2.02 -12.01 11.32
C LYS A 104 -0.62 -12.44 11.78
N LYS A 105 0.37 -12.27 10.91
CA LYS A 105 1.79 -12.50 11.16
C LYS A 105 2.61 -11.51 10.32
N ASN A 106 3.80 -11.18 10.75
CA ASN A 106 4.74 -10.43 9.92
C ASN A 106 5.24 -11.31 8.76
N LEU A 107 5.10 -10.83 7.52
CA LEU A 107 5.54 -11.51 6.29
C LEU A 107 6.87 -10.95 5.73
N GLY A 108 7.64 -10.26 6.57
CA GLY A 108 8.92 -9.68 6.21
C GLY A 108 8.86 -8.17 6.00
N THR A 109 7.92 -7.48 6.65
CA THR A 109 8.03 -6.03 6.88
C THR A 109 8.99 -5.83 8.04
N LYS A 110 9.88 -4.86 7.92
CA LYS A 110 10.89 -4.52 8.91
C LYS A 110 10.83 -3.04 9.21
N ARG A 111 11.23 -2.67 10.42
CA ARG A 111 11.20 -1.29 10.90
C ARG A 111 12.15 -0.39 10.10
N ASP A 112 13.17 -0.95 9.46
CA ASP A 112 14.13 -0.22 8.63
C ASP A 112 13.79 -0.18 7.14
N ASP A 113 12.59 -0.64 6.74
CA ASP A 113 12.13 -0.57 5.33
C ASP A 113 11.85 0.88 4.88
N ALA A 114 11.64 1.83 5.82
CA ALA A 114 11.45 3.26 5.56
C ALA A 114 11.73 4.10 6.82
N ASP A 115 11.68 5.44 6.71
CA ASP A 115 11.82 6.35 7.87
C ASP A 115 10.66 6.20 8.87
N LEU A 116 9.50 5.75 8.41
CA LEU A 116 8.35 5.40 9.23
C LEU A 116 7.67 4.14 8.68
N VAL A 117 7.60 3.10 9.51
CA VAL A 117 6.96 1.83 9.18
C VAL A 117 5.76 1.58 10.10
N ILE A 118 4.59 1.39 9.50
CA ILE A 118 3.32 1.17 10.21
C ILE A 118 2.79 -0.22 9.88
N GLY A 119 2.59 -1.04 10.90
CA GLY A 119 1.86 -2.31 10.79
C GLY A 119 0.38 -2.10 11.11
N VAL A 120 -0.51 -2.62 10.28
CA VAL A 120 -1.97 -2.58 10.51
C VAL A 120 -2.48 -3.98 10.82
N GLY A 121 -3.15 -4.12 11.97
CA GLY A 121 -3.69 -5.38 12.47
C GLY A 121 -2.66 -6.28 13.17
N PRO A 122 -3.07 -7.52 13.50
CA PRO A 122 -2.29 -8.44 14.33
C PRO A 122 -1.04 -8.96 13.67
N GLY A 123 -0.08 -9.35 14.51
CA GLY A 123 1.14 -10.04 14.09
C GLY A 123 2.35 -9.13 13.94
N PHE A 124 2.26 -7.87 14.37
CA PHE A 124 3.37 -6.93 14.47
C PHE A 124 3.62 -6.54 15.92
N THR A 125 4.89 -6.30 16.25
CA THR A 125 5.33 -5.74 17.52
C THR A 125 5.96 -4.36 17.30
N ALA A 126 5.35 -3.32 17.89
CA ALA A 126 5.88 -1.96 17.80
C ALA A 126 7.23 -1.86 18.51
N GLY A 127 8.19 -1.19 17.88
CA GLY A 127 9.57 -1.11 18.37
C GLY A 127 10.45 -2.33 18.04
N GLU A 128 9.89 -3.36 17.42
CA GLU A 128 10.64 -4.54 16.94
C GLU A 128 10.46 -4.71 15.44
N ASP A 129 9.23 -5.01 15.00
CA ASP A 129 8.88 -5.23 13.60
C ASP A 129 8.65 -3.92 12.84
N VAL A 130 8.02 -2.95 13.51
CA VAL A 130 7.52 -1.69 12.93
C VAL A 130 7.62 -0.56 13.96
N ASP A 131 7.50 0.70 13.56
CA ASP A 131 7.48 1.83 14.50
C ASP A 131 6.15 1.96 15.23
N VAL A 132 5.05 1.75 14.48
CA VAL A 132 3.69 1.92 14.99
C VAL A 132 2.84 0.73 14.58
N VAL A 133 2.05 0.21 15.52
CA VAL A 133 1.00 -0.77 15.24
C VAL A 133 -0.36 -0.09 15.39
N ILE A 134 -1.21 -0.25 14.38
CA ILE A 134 -2.62 0.18 14.42
C ILE A 134 -3.50 -1.06 14.47
N GLU A 135 -3.95 -1.41 15.68
CA GLU A 135 -4.85 -2.53 15.92
C GLU A 135 -5.71 -2.26 17.16
N THR A 136 -6.94 -2.79 17.16
CA THR A 136 -7.76 -2.87 18.37
C THR A 136 -7.47 -4.20 19.07
N MET A 137 -6.70 -4.16 20.15
CA MET A 137 -6.56 -5.31 21.05
C MET A 137 -7.89 -5.49 21.78
N THR A 138 -8.52 -6.66 21.63
CA THR A 138 -9.72 -7.04 22.40
C THR A 138 -9.43 -8.26 23.24
#